data_AF-L7VA07-F1
#
_entry.id   AF-L7VA07-F1
#
_cell.length_a   1.000
_cell.length_b   1.000
_cell.length_c   1.000
_cell.angle_alpha   90.00
_cell.angle_beta   90.00
_cell.angle_gamma   90.00
#
_symmetry.space_group_name_H-M   'P 1'
#
loop_
_entity.id
_entity.type
_entity.pdbx_description
1 polymer ?
#
loop_
_entity_poly.entity_id
_entity_poly.type
_entity_poly.pdbx_seq_one_letter_code
_entity_poly.pdbx_strand_id
1 'polypeptide(L)'
;MEVVSALGGPPLLTDSDVDAIACRFVRSPYADNTMYREWPLDRRIEGFLRREGLVRLAEDGDAYDLILGRVMAYISAVPHPAVELRTSER
;
A
#
# COMPACT_ATOMS: atom_id res chain seq x y z
N MET A 1 17.53 -7.26 -18.05
CA MET A 1 17.67 -5.83 -17.69
C MET A 1 18.15 -5.81 -16.26
N GLU A 2 19.46 -5.70 -16.10
CA GLU A 2 20.15 -5.69 -14.81
C GLU A 2 20.60 -4.26 -14.57
N VAL A 3 20.23 -3.68 -13.42
CA VAL A 3 20.89 -2.50 -12.87
C VAL A 3 21.27 -2.82 -11.43
N VAL A 4 22.48 -3.33 -11.27
CA VAL A 4 23.17 -3.32 -9.98
C VAL A 4 23.56 -1.88 -9.68
N SER A 5 23.21 -1.37 -8.50
CA SER A 5 23.87 -0.21 -7.90
C SER A 5 23.75 -0.31 -6.39
N ALA A 6 24.70 -1.06 -5.82
CA ALA A 6 25.10 -0.90 -4.43
C ALA A 6 25.94 0.39 -4.32
N LEU A 7 25.31 1.48 -3.90
CA LEU A 7 25.96 2.71 -3.43
C LEU A 7 25.40 2.98 -2.03
N GLY A 8 26.28 3.01 -1.03
CA GLY A 8 25.95 3.06 0.39
C GLY A 8 25.34 4.37 0.88
N GLY A 9 24.12 4.69 0.43
CA GLY A 9 23.11 5.42 1.20
C GLY A 9 22.08 4.45 1.76
N PRO A 10 21.26 4.84 2.76
CA PRO A 10 20.07 4.03 3.10
C PRO A 10 19.31 3.79 1.79
N PRO A 11 18.83 2.56 1.53
CA PRO A 11 18.22 2.22 0.26
C PRO A 11 17.08 3.21 -0.01
N LEU A 12 17.33 4.14 -0.93
CA LEU A 12 16.36 5.14 -1.35
C LEU A 12 15.28 4.34 -2.08
N LEU A 13 14.17 4.09 -1.39
CA LEU A 13 12.97 3.46 -1.95
C LEU A 13 12.67 4.11 -3.30
N THR A 14 12.73 3.32 -4.38
CA THR A 14 12.34 3.82 -5.70
C THR A 14 10.81 3.81 -5.81
N ASP A 15 10.22 4.60 -6.70
CA ASP A 15 8.77 4.58 -6.92
C ASP A 15 8.27 3.16 -7.25
N SER A 16 9.06 2.36 -7.97
CA SER A 16 8.73 0.97 -8.28
C SER A 16 8.73 0.07 -7.05
N ASP A 17 9.62 0.30 -6.09
CA ASP A 17 9.61 -0.43 -4.81
C ASP A 17 8.38 -0.05 -3.98
N VAL A 18 8.06 1.24 -3.91
CA VAL A 18 6.86 1.75 -3.24
C VAL A 18 5.59 1.18 -3.87
N ASP A 19 5.52 1.15 -5.21
CA ASP A 19 4.42 0.53 -5.96
C ASP A 19 4.26 -0.96 -5.65
N ALA A 20 5.37 -1.70 -5.66
CA ALA A 20 5.37 -3.13 -5.37
C ALA A 20 4.90 -3.42 -3.92
N ILE A 21 5.35 -2.60 -2.95
CA ILE A 21 4.93 -2.71 -1.54
C ILE A 21 3.44 -2.39 -1.42
N ALA A 22 2.97 -1.29 -2.01
CA ALA A 22 1.57 -0.89 -1.97
C ALA A 22 0.67 -1.95 -2.62
N CYS A 23 1.07 -2.52 -3.76
CA CYS A 23 0.32 -3.56 -4.44
C CYS A 23 0.23 -4.85 -3.59
N ARG A 24 1.30 -5.22 -2.87
CA ARG A 24 1.27 -6.34 -1.90
C ARG A 24 0.37 -6.06 -0.72
N PHE A 25 0.37 -4.82 -0.21
CA PHE A 25 -0.52 -4.40 0.88
C PHE A 25 -1.99 -4.56 0.48
N VAL A 26 -2.37 -4.03 -0.70
CA VAL A 26 -3.75 -4.06 -1.22
C VAL A 26 -4.24 -5.49 -1.49
N ARG A 27 -3.32 -6.41 -1.82
CA ARG A 27 -3.62 -7.84 -1.99
C ARG A 27 -3.57 -8.64 -0.68
N SER A 28 -3.06 -8.04 0.39
CA SER A 28 -2.99 -8.67 1.70
C SER A 28 -4.30 -8.50 2.47
N PRO A 29 -4.55 -9.39 3.46
CA PRO A 29 -5.73 -9.26 4.33
C PRO A 29 -5.71 -7.96 5.14
N TYR A 30 -4.57 -7.26 5.27
CA TYR A 30 -4.47 -5.95 5.91
C TYR A 30 -5.21 -4.83 5.17
N ALA A 31 -5.39 -4.95 3.84
CA ALA A 31 -6.20 -4.01 3.08
C ALA A 31 -7.70 -4.33 3.15
N ASP A 32 -8.07 -5.49 3.70
CA ASP A 32 -9.45 -5.88 3.87
C ASP A 32 -10.12 -5.01 4.95
N ASN A 33 -11.16 -4.28 4.54
CA ASN A 33 -11.90 -3.37 5.40
C ASN A 33 -12.89 -4.06 6.35
N THR A 34 -13.01 -5.38 6.32
CA THR A 34 -13.88 -6.15 7.21
C THR A 34 -13.13 -6.70 8.41
N MET A 35 -11.96 -7.31 8.22
CA MET A 35 -11.20 -7.93 9.33
C MET A 35 -10.46 -6.92 10.21
N TYR A 36 -9.95 -5.83 9.63
CA TYR A 36 -9.14 -4.85 10.36
C TYR A 36 -9.83 -3.49 10.50
N ARG A 37 -11.16 -3.45 10.38
CA ARG A 37 -11.96 -2.21 10.40
C ARG A 37 -11.64 -1.30 11.60
N GLU A 38 -11.39 -1.90 12.75
CA GLU A 38 -11.08 -1.22 14.01
C GLU A 38 -9.72 -0.51 14.00
N TRP A 39 -8.83 -0.88 13.08
CA TRP A 39 -7.51 -0.28 12.97
C TRP A 39 -7.52 0.79 11.87
N PRO A 40 -6.99 2.00 12.17
CA PRO A 40 -6.78 3.02 11.14
C PRO A 40 -5.78 2.50 10.09
N LEU A 41 -5.90 3.01 8.86
CA LEU A 41 -5.07 2.58 7.72
C LEU A 41 -3.59 2.60 8.07
N ASP A 42 -3.15 3.65 8.76
CA ASP A 42 -1.76 3.81 9.19
C ASP A 42 -1.26 2.62 10.01
N ARG A 43 -2.07 2.17 10.98
CA ARG A 43 -1.74 1.04 11.85
C ARG A 43 -1.73 -0.28 11.08
N ARG A 44 -2.58 -0.42 10.05
CA ARG A 44 -2.57 -1.62 9.19
C ARG A 44 -1.31 -1.67 8.34
N ILE A 45 -0.88 -0.54 7.79
CA ILE A 45 0.36 -0.43 7.01
C ILE A 45 1.56 -0.70 7.91
N GLU A 46 1.61 -0.13 9.12
CA GLU A 46 2.68 -0.39 10.08
C GLU A 46 2.77 -1.89 10.43
N GLY A 47 1.63 -2.53 10.72
CA GLY A 47 1.57 -3.96 10.99
C GLY A 47 2.04 -4.83 9.82
N PHE A 48 1.67 -4.45 8.59
CA PHE A 48 2.12 -5.11 7.38
C PHE A 48 3.64 -4.97 7.18
N LEU A 49 4.19 -3.76 7.31
CA LEU A 49 5.63 -3.51 7.17
C LEU A 49 6.43 -4.28 8.22
N ARG A 50 5.97 -4.30 9.48
CA ARG A 50 6.61 -5.11 10.53
C ARG A 50 6.59 -6.60 10.21
N ARG A 51 5.48 -7.12 9.66
CA ARG A 51 5.34 -8.54 9.31
C ARG A 51 6.21 -8.96 8.12
N GLU A 52 6.41 -8.08 7.15
CA GLU A 52 7.29 -8.30 5.99
C GLU A 52 8.78 -8.05 6.33
N GLY A 53 9.12 -7.69 7.57
CA GLY A 53 10.50 -7.37 7.97
C GLY A 53 10.98 -5.99 7.52
N LEU A 54 10.08 -5.15 7.03
CA LEU A 54 10.33 -3.80 6.53
C LEU A 54 10.21 -2.73 7.62
N VAL A 55 10.56 -3.06 8.88
CA VAL A 55 10.42 -2.18 10.05
C VAL A 55 11.09 -0.82 9.83
N ARG A 56 12.24 -0.80 9.16
CA ARG A 56 12.96 0.44 8.82
C ARG A 56 12.13 1.41 7.99
N LEU A 57 11.25 0.91 7.12
CA LEU A 57 10.36 1.74 6.30
C LEU A 57 9.17 2.29 7.09
N ALA A 58 8.80 1.61 8.19
CA ALA A 58 7.79 2.11 9.11
C ALA A 58 8.35 3.15 10.09
N GLU A 59 9.64 3.07 10.42
CA GLU A 59 10.33 4.05 11.27
C GLU A 59 10.78 5.30 10.49
N ASP A 60 11.01 5.17 9.19
CA ASP A 60 11.34 6.27 8.28
C ASP A 60 10.05 6.96 7.81
N GLY A 61 9.81 8.17 8.34
CA GLY A 61 8.59 8.93 8.08
C GLY A 61 8.40 9.32 6.62
N ASP A 62 9.49 9.61 5.90
CA ASP A 62 9.42 9.97 4.47
C ASP A 62 9.06 8.73 3.63
N ALA A 63 9.72 7.60 3.90
CA ALA A 63 9.39 6.32 3.26
C ALA A 63 7.95 5.89 3.54
N TYR A 64 7.51 6.05 4.78
CA TYR A 64 6.16 5.71 5.21
C TYR A 64 5.11 6.55 4.48
N ASP A 65 5.31 7.87 4.37
CA ASP A 65 4.38 8.79 3.69
C ASP A 65 4.25 8.44 2.20
N LEU A 66 5.35 8.07 1.53
CA LEU A 66 5.33 7.59 0.14
C LEU A 66 4.49 6.31 -0.01
N ILE A 67 4.67 5.32 0.87
CA ILE A 67 3.91 4.07 0.84
C ILE A 67 2.43 4.34 1.13
N LEU A 68 2.14 5.17 2.12
CA LEU A 68 0.79 5.57 2.51
C LEU A 68 0.07 6.24 1.34
N GLY A 69 0.70 7.24 0.71
CA GLY A 69 0.16 7.94 -0.44
C GLY A 69 -0.12 6.99 -1.61
N ARG A 70 0.79 6.04 -1.88
CA ARG A 70 0.60 5.04 -2.94
C ARG A 70 -0.51 4.06 -2.64
N VAL A 71 -0.64 3.60 -1.39
CA VAL A 71 -1.74 2.74 -0.94
C VAL A 71 -3.08 3.47 -1.07
N MET A 72 -3.17 4.73 -0.64
CA MET A 72 -4.39 5.53 -0.81
C MET A 72 -4.73 5.73 -2.29
N ALA A 73 -3.73 5.97 -3.15
CA ALA A 73 -3.93 6.04 -4.59
C ALA A 73 -4.49 4.73 -5.15
N TYR A 74 -3.99 3.57 -4.71
CA TYR A 74 -4.53 2.27 -5.12
C TYR A 74 -5.96 2.03 -4.62
N ILE A 75 -6.25 2.35 -3.36
CA ILE A 75 -7.59 2.16 -2.78
C ILE A 75 -8.62 3.11 -3.43
N SER A 76 -8.23 4.36 -3.71
CA SER A 76 -9.08 5.34 -4.41
C SER A 76 -9.22 5.06 -5.90
N ALA A 77 -8.21 4.45 -6.52
CA ALA A 77 -8.23 4.03 -7.91
C ALA A 77 -9.03 2.73 -8.14
N VAL A 78 -9.41 1.99 -7.08
CA VAL A 78 -10.44 0.96 -7.22
C VAL A 78 -11.72 1.71 -7.63
N PRO A 79 -12.15 1.63 -8.89
CA PRO A 79 -13.45 2.15 -9.24
C PRO A 79 -14.41 1.32 -8.38
N HIS A 80 -15.25 1.97 -7.58
CA HIS A 80 -16.43 1.29 -7.09
C HIS A 80 -17.00 0.54 -8.29
N PRO A 81 -17.05 -0.82 -8.27
CA PRO A 81 -17.60 -1.56 -9.39
C PRO A 81 -18.92 -0.89 -9.63
N ALA A 82 -19.06 -0.32 -10.84
CA ALA A 82 -20.19 0.49 -11.22
C ALA A 82 -21.39 -0.13 -10.53
N VAL A 83 -21.98 0.62 -9.58
CA VAL A 83 -23.31 0.29 -9.13
C VAL A 83 -24.09 0.33 -10.43
N GLU A 84 -24.22 -0.84 -11.05
CA GLU A 84 -25.17 -1.14 -12.09
C GLU A 84 -26.46 -0.96 -11.33
N LEU A 85 -26.85 0.30 -11.25
CA LEU A 85 -28.15 0.77 -10.91
C LEU A 85 -29.00 0.21 -12.06
N ARG A 86 -29.32 -1.08 -11.94
CA ARG A 86 -30.44 -1.72 -12.61
C ARG A 86 -31.70 -1.20 -11.92
N THR A 87 -31.86 0.12 -11.92
CA THR A 87 -33.13 0.78 -11.79
C THR A 87 -33.59 1.04 -13.21
N SER A 88 -34.81 0.57 -13.51
CA SER A 88 -35.63 1.02 -14.63
C SER A 88 -35.14 0.56 -16.02
N GLU A 89 -35.92 0.01 -16.93
CA GLU A 89 -37.37 -0.12 -17.18
C GLU A 89 -37.44 -1.28 -18.23
N ARG A 90 -38.41 -2.18 -18.34
CA ARG A 90 -39.87 -2.10 -18.28
C ARG A 90 -40.41 -3.53 -18.38
#